data_AF-A0A8B8NDK1-F1
#
_entry.id   AF-A0A8B8NDK1-F1
#
_cell.length_a   1.000
_cell.length_b   1.000
_cell.length_c   1.000
_cell.angle_alpha   90.00
_cell.angle_beta   90.00
_cell.angle_gamma   90.00
#
_symmetry.space_group_name_H-M   'P 1'
#
loop_
_entity.id
_entity.type
_entity.pdbx_description
1 polymer ?
#
loop_
_entity_poly.entity_id
_entity_poly.type
_entity_poly.pdbx_seq_one_letter_code
_entity_poly.pdbx_strand_id
1 'polypeptide(L)'
;MRAGVGKPFVQMGNIPRKQAHQPSALSVASSSSSSNLKRYYHVFLSFRGTDVRDGILSHLYAGLDQRGIHTFMDNEELRKGEQISPALMKAIEESRIAVIIFTENYASSP
;
A
#
# COMPACT_ATOMS: atom_id res chain seq x y z
N MET A 1 -92.43 28.57 4.19
CA MET A 1 -91.69 27.48 4.87
C MET A 1 -90.24 27.55 4.40
N ARG A 2 -89.30 27.82 5.32
CA ARG A 2 -87.87 28.08 5.06
C ARG A 2 -87.10 26.76 5.11
N ALA A 3 -86.30 26.45 4.09
CA ALA A 3 -85.28 25.41 4.14
C ALA A 3 -83.90 26.08 4.24
N GLY A 4 -83.17 25.79 5.31
CA GLY A 4 -81.85 26.35 5.61
C GLY A 4 -80.73 25.63 4.84
N VAL A 5 -79.89 26.40 4.17
CA VAL A 5 -78.67 25.94 3.49
C VAL A 5 -77.58 25.72 4.54
N GLY A 6 -77.13 24.47 4.71
CA GLY A 6 -76.00 24.12 5.58
C GLY A 6 -74.69 24.73 5.07
N LYS A 7 -73.94 25.37 5.97
CA LYS A 7 -72.61 25.92 5.67
C LYS A 7 -71.58 24.78 5.53
N PRO A 8 -70.59 24.89 4.63
CA PRO A 8 -69.58 23.86 4.46
C PRO A 8 -68.60 23.81 5.66
N PHE A 9 -68.24 22.59 6.02
CA PHE A 9 -67.24 22.22 7.02
C PHE A 9 -65.84 22.66 6.55
N VAL A 10 -65.15 23.46 7.36
CA VAL A 10 -63.77 23.89 7.08
C VAL A 10 -62.81 22.77 7.49
N GLN A 11 -62.06 22.24 6.53
CA GLN A 11 -61.04 21.22 6.78
C GLN A 11 -59.75 21.92 7.26
N MET A 12 -59.35 21.67 8.51
CA MET A 12 -58.05 22.13 9.04
C MET A 12 -56.91 21.41 8.31
N GLY A 13 -55.99 22.20 7.75
CA GLY A 13 -54.89 21.71 6.93
C GLY A 13 -53.89 20.82 7.68
N ASN A 14 -53.26 19.90 6.94
CA ASN A 14 -52.22 19.02 7.45
C ASN A 14 -50.95 19.80 7.79
N ILE A 15 -50.46 19.65 9.03
CA ILE A 15 -49.18 20.18 9.48
C ILE A 15 -48.05 19.31 8.89
N PRO A 16 -47.07 19.86 8.14
CA PRO A 16 -45.97 19.06 7.63
C PRO A 16 -45.05 18.62 8.77
N ARG A 17 -44.85 17.31 8.92
CA ARG A 17 -43.82 16.75 9.80
C ARG A 17 -42.45 17.26 9.32
N LYS A 18 -41.72 17.96 10.19
CA LYS A 18 -40.30 18.25 9.93
C LYS A 18 -39.55 16.92 9.83
N GLN A 19 -38.91 16.69 8.69
CA GLN A 19 -38.05 15.55 8.46
C GLN A 19 -36.73 15.79 9.22
N ALA A 20 -36.44 14.95 10.20
CA ALA A 20 -35.15 14.96 10.89
C ALA A 20 -34.04 14.61 9.89
N HIS A 21 -33.01 15.45 9.82
CA HIS A 21 -31.77 15.18 9.08
C HIS A 21 -31.10 13.93 9.66
N GLN A 22 -31.10 12.84 8.88
CA GLN A 22 -30.21 11.72 9.11
C GLN A 22 -28.83 12.11 8.54
N PRO A 23 -27.72 12.00 9.28
CA PRO A 23 -26.41 12.15 8.69
C PRO A 23 -26.18 10.92 7.81
N SER A 24 -26.23 11.09 6.49
CA SER A 24 -25.76 10.10 5.54
C SER A 24 -24.28 9.87 5.82
N ALA A 25 -23.95 8.75 6.46
CA ALA A 25 -22.58 8.30 6.58
C ALA A 25 -22.00 8.21 5.17
N LEU A 26 -21.06 9.08 4.85
CA LEU A 26 -20.30 9.00 3.61
C LEU A 26 -19.52 7.70 3.68
N SER A 27 -19.99 6.66 2.99
CA SER A 27 -19.18 5.48 2.74
C SER A 27 -18.00 5.96 1.90
N VAL A 28 -16.86 6.22 2.55
CA VAL A 28 -15.58 6.33 1.87
C VAL A 28 -15.33 4.93 1.33
N ALA A 29 -15.77 4.66 0.11
CA ALA A 29 -15.31 3.51 -0.62
C ALA A 29 -13.79 3.64 -0.66
N SER A 30 -13.11 2.76 0.06
CA SER A 30 -11.67 2.58 -0.08
C SER A 30 -11.49 2.05 -1.49
N SER A 31 -11.32 2.94 -2.46
CA SER A 31 -10.81 2.58 -3.77
C SER A 31 -9.41 2.07 -3.50
N SER A 32 -9.29 0.74 -3.39
CA SER A 32 -8.01 0.08 -3.59
C SER A 32 -7.65 0.32 -5.04
N SER A 33 -7.03 1.46 -5.31
CA SER A 33 -6.25 1.64 -6.51
C SER A 33 -5.11 0.65 -6.39
N SER A 34 -5.35 -0.58 -6.88
CA SER A 34 -4.29 -1.48 -7.25
C SER A 34 -3.59 -0.80 -8.41
N SER A 35 -2.70 0.15 -8.10
CA SER A 35 -1.69 0.56 -9.04
C SER A 35 -1.03 -0.75 -9.46
N ASN A 36 -1.15 -1.08 -10.75
CA ASN A 36 -0.18 -1.98 -11.36
C ASN A 36 1.15 -1.23 -11.33
N LEU A 37 1.72 -1.08 -10.13
CA LEU A 37 3.12 -0.73 -9.92
C LEU A 37 3.84 -1.77 -10.75
N LYS A 38 4.42 -1.32 -11.86
CA LYS A 38 5.32 -2.12 -12.67
C LYS A 38 6.53 -2.39 -11.79
N ARG A 39 6.39 -3.41 -10.94
CA ARG A 39 7.44 -3.90 -10.07
C ARG A 39 8.51 -4.47 -10.98
N TYR A 40 9.62 -3.76 -11.07
CA TYR A 40 10.71 -4.06 -11.98
C TYR A 40 11.51 -5.27 -11.49
N TYR A 41 11.62 -5.45 -10.18
CA TYR A 41 12.28 -6.57 -9.55
C TYR A 41 11.27 -7.52 -8.89
N HIS A 42 11.56 -8.81 -8.95
CA HIS A 42 10.84 -9.80 -8.15
C HIS A 42 11.34 -9.80 -6.71
N VAL A 43 12.65 -9.72 -6.53
CA VAL A 43 13.31 -9.81 -5.21
C VAL A 43 14.27 -8.66 -5.01
N PHE A 44 14.20 -8.03 -3.85
CA PHE A 44 15.26 -7.20 -3.28
C PHE A 44 16.08 -8.08 -2.34
N LEU A 45 17.36 -8.26 -2.61
CA LEU A 45 18.26 -9.10 -1.82
C LEU A 45 19.30 -8.23 -1.12
N SER A 46 19.25 -8.18 0.21
CA SER A 46 20.18 -7.40 1.05
C SER A 46 20.99 -8.30 1.95
N PHE A 47 22.28 -7.98 2.06
CA PHE A 47 23.26 -8.69 2.85
C PHE A 47 24.36 -7.72 3.24
N ARG A 48 25.17 -8.13 4.21
CA ARG A 48 26.33 -7.37 4.67
C ARG A 48 27.43 -8.29 5.13
N GLY A 49 28.67 -7.85 4.94
CA GLY A 49 29.88 -8.59 5.27
C GLY A 49 30.43 -9.38 4.09
N THR A 50 31.75 -9.57 4.10
CA THR A 50 32.50 -10.29 3.07
C THR A 50 32.20 -11.78 3.06
N ASP A 51 31.86 -12.36 4.21
CA ASP A 51 31.72 -13.81 4.38
C ASP A 51 30.47 -14.40 3.71
N VAL A 52 29.53 -13.55 3.29
CA VAL A 52 28.29 -14.01 2.63
C VAL A 52 28.45 -14.14 1.12
N ARG A 53 29.37 -13.36 0.53
CA ARG A 53 29.50 -13.20 -0.93
C ARG A 53 29.90 -14.50 -1.63
N ASP A 54 30.81 -15.27 -1.04
CA ASP A 54 31.29 -16.52 -1.62
C ASP A 54 30.47 -17.75 -1.19
N GLY A 55 29.62 -17.61 -0.17
CA GLY A 55 28.83 -18.69 0.41
C GLY A 55 27.37 -18.68 -0.02
N ILE A 56 26.46 -18.53 0.96
CA ILE A 56 25.01 -18.64 0.75
C ILE A 56 24.46 -17.67 -0.30
N LEU A 57 25.04 -16.47 -0.41
CA LEU A 57 24.56 -15.45 -1.35
C LEU A 57 24.73 -15.90 -2.81
N SER A 58 25.89 -16.48 -3.14
CA SER A 58 26.20 -16.92 -4.51
C SER A 58 25.24 -18.01 -4.96
N HIS A 59 25.01 -19.02 -4.11
CA HIS A 59 24.06 -20.10 -4.36
C HIS A 59 22.62 -19.61 -4.45
N LEU A 60 22.20 -18.71 -3.56
CA LEU A 60 20.85 -18.14 -3.59
C LEU A 60 20.63 -17.35 -4.88
N TYR A 61 21.54 -16.44 -5.21
CA TYR A 61 21.43 -15.63 -6.42
C TYR A 61 21.43 -16.50 -7.68
N ALA A 62 22.34 -17.48 -7.78
CA ALA A 62 22.36 -18.41 -8.90
C ALA A 62 21.04 -19.19 -9.05
N GLY A 63 20.45 -19.66 -7.95
CA GLY A 63 19.17 -20.36 -7.97
C GLY A 63 17.99 -19.46 -8.38
N LEU A 64 18.01 -18.18 -8.00
CA LEU A 64 17.02 -17.19 -8.42
C LEU A 64 17.16 -16.88 -9.92
N ASP A 65 18.39 -16.65 -10.38
CA ASP A 65 18.70 -16.33 -11.77
C ASP A 65 18.33 -17.48 -12.72
N GLN A 66 18.70 -18.73 -12.37
CA GLN A 66 18.32 -19.93 -13.12
C GLN A 66 16.80 -20.11 -13.27
N ARG A 67 16.01 -19.53 -12.36
CA ARG A 67 14.54 -19.54 -12.42
C ARG A 67 13.95 -18.31 -13.10
N GLY A 68 14.77 -17.42 -13.66
CA GLY A 68 14.35 -16.17 -14.27
C GLY A 68 13.82 -15.15 -13.26
N ILE A 69 14.16 -15.29 -11.97
CA ILE A 69 13.70 -14.39 -10.92
C ILE A 69 14.62 -13.16 -10.90
N HIS A 70 14.20 -12.13 -11.62
CA HIS A 70 14.86 -10.83 -11.61
C HIS A 70 15.04 -10.27 -10.18
N THR A 71 16.29 -10.16 -9.75
CA THR A 71 16.67 -9.84 -8.37
C THR A 71 17.59 -8.62 -8.34
N PHE A 72 17.25 -7.62 -7.55
CA PHE A 72 18.15 -6.53 -7.21
C PHE A 72 19.06 -6.96 -6.06
N MET A 73 20.37 -6.82 -6.23
CA MET A 73 21.37 -7.17 -5.23
C MET A 73 21.93 -5.90 -4.57
N ASP A 74 21.58 -5.68 -3.31
CA ASP A 74 22.05 -4.57 -2.49
C ASP A 74 23.48 -4.85 -2.00
N ASN A 75 24.46 -4.38 -2.79
CA ASN A 75 25.87 -4.59 -2.54
C ASN A 75 26.51 -3.42 -1.79
N GLU A 76 27.25 -3.67 -0.70
CA GLU A 76 27.88 -2.63 0.13
C GLU A 76 28.82 -1.68 -0.63
N GLU A 77 29.46 -2.13 -1.73
CA GLU A 77 30.27 -1.25 -2.58
C GLU A 77 29.46 -0.11 -3.22
N LEU A 78 28.16 -0.32 -3.42
CA LEU A 78 27.23 0.69 -3.94
C LEU A 78 26.77 1.67 -2.86
N ARG A 79 27.07 1.41 -1.58
CA ARG A 79 26.75 2.24 -0.41
C ARG A 79 27.91 3.12 0.06
N LYS A 80 28.93 3.37 -0.76
CA LYS A 80 30.00 4.31 -0.40
C LYS A 80 29.45 5.74 -0.27
N GLY A 81 28.97 6.08 0.93
CA GLY A 81 28.39 7.36 1.32
C GLY A 81 27.34 7.21 2.43
N GLU A 82 27.18 8.24 3.28
CA GLU A 82 26.18 8.27 4.38
C GLU A 82 24.72 8.28 3.89
N GLN A 83 24.48 8.53 2.59
CA GLN A 83 23.14 8.67 2.05
C GLN A 83 22.68 7.42 1.31
N ILE A 84 21.49 6.95 1.67
CA ILE A 84 20.74 5.94 0.93
C ILE A 84 20.53 6.44 -0.50
N SER A 85 21.03 5.69 -1.49
CA SER A 85 20.90 6.11 -2.88
C SER A 85 19.42 6.08 -3.33
N PRO A 86 18.97 7.04 -4.16
CA PRO A 86 17.62 6.99 -4.74
C PRO A 86 17.35 5.68 -5.50
N ALA A 87 18.39 5.10 -6.11
CA ALA A 87 18.31 3.80 -6.78
C ALA A 87 17.99 2.66 -5.81
N LEU A 88 18.56 2.68 -4.61
CA LEU A 88 18.28 1.70 -3.55
C LEU A 88 16.83 1.82 -3.06
N MET A 89 16.34 3.04 -2.78
CA MET A 89 14.94 3.26 -2.40
C MET A 89 13.98 2.77 -3.47
N LYS A 90 14.26 3.12 -4.73
CA LYS A 90 13.47 2.66 -5.86
C LYS A 90 13.46 1.14 -5.99
N ALA A 91 14.61 0.48 -5.79
CA ALA A 91 14.67 -0.97 -5.83
C ALA A 91 13.84 -1.65 -4.72
N ILE A 92 13.78 -1.06 -3.52
CA ILE A 92 12.91 -1.55 -2.45
C ILE A 92 11.44 -1.37 -2.82
N GLU A 93 11.04 -0.19 -3.30
CA GLU A 93 9.66 0.12 -3.69
C GLU A 93 9.17 -0.72 -4.87
N GLU A 94 10.05 -1.01 -5.83
CA GLU A 94 9.72 -1.75 -7.05
C GLU A 94 9.90 -3.26 -6.90
N SER A 95 10.26 -3.77 -5.72
CA SER A 95 10.39 -5.21 -5.45
C SER A 95 9.10 -5.81 -4.90
N ARG A 96 8.87 -7.11 -5.18
CA ARG A 96 7.73 -7.86 -4.61
C ARG A 96 8.05 -8.46 -3.25
N ILE A 97 9.29 -8.90 -3.08
CA ILE A 97 9.77 -9.64 -1.92
C ILE A 97 11.11 -9.02 -1.51
N ALA A 98 11.31 -8.82 -0.21
CA ALA A 98 12.62 -8.49 0.36
C ALA A 98 13.19 -9.72 1.06
N VAL A 99 14.43 -10.08 0.74
CA VAL A 99 15.20 -11.12 1.40
C VAL A 99 16.40 -10.47 2.07
N ILE A 100 16.48 -10.57 3.39
CA ILE A 100 17.53 -9.96 4.20
C ILE A 100 18.35 -11.06 4.85
N ILE A 101 19.64 -11.12 4.54
CA ILE A 101 20.57 -12.12 5.08
C ILE A 101 21.34 -11.50 6.25
N PHE A 102 20.98 -11.90 7.47
CA PHE A 102 21.68 -11.48 8.67
C PHE A 102 22.94 -12.29 8.92
N THR A 103 24.03 -11.57 9.20
CA THR A 103 25.33 -12.09 9.64
C THR A 103 25.78 -11.35 10.88
N GLU A 104 26.85 -11.84 11.51
CA GLU A 104 27.40 -11.25 12.75
C GLU A 104 27.66 -9.75 12.61
N ASN A 105 28.17 -9.31 11.46
CA ASN A 105 28.51 -7.92 11.20
C ASN A 105 27.42 -7.13 10.46
N TYR A 106 26.20 -7.65 10.34
CA TYR A 106 25.15 -7.01 9.55
C TYR A 106 24.76 -5.61 10.07
N ALA A 107 24.77 -5.41 11.38
CA ALA A 107 24.44 -4.12 11.99
C ALA A 107 25.68 -3.25 12.30
N SER A 108 26.89 -3.76 12.08
CA SER A 108 28.12 -3.01 12.35
C SER A 108 28.23 -1.84 11.39
N SER A 109 28.29 -0.57 11.81
CA SER A 109 28.56 0.53 10.87
C SER A 109 30.00 0.44 10.31
N PRO A 110 30.30 1.03 9.15
CA PRO A 110 31.65 1.53 8.90
C PRO A 110 32.08 2.52 9.99
#